data_AF-A0A7V5C2Z8-F1
#
_entry.id   AF-A0A7V5C2Z8-F1
#
_cell.length_a   1.000
_cell.length_b   1.000
_cell.length_c   1.000
_cell.angle_alpha   90.00
_cell.angle_beta   90.00
_cell.angle_gamma   90.00
#
_symmetry.space_group_name_H-M   'P 1'
#
loop_
_entity.id
_entity.type
_entity.pdbx_description
1 polymer ?
#
loop_
_entity_poly.entity_id
_entity_poly.type
_entity_poly.pdbx_seq_one_letter_code
_entity_poly.pdbx_strand_id
1 'polypeptide(L)'
;MTVSAWFSELANWVFLVLAAPTLAAAWGVVTSRNVVRAVLFLVVALAGTAAMFIMLGAEFVGWTVVLVYIGAVIILFLIGIMITRAPLGTNAELSHPAPVKVPAALLSAVLFVVTTWAVGDAFGGAVIEAG
;
A
#
# COMPACT_ATOMS: atom_id res chain seq x y z
N MET A 1 11.25 -34.86 -7.77
CA MET A 1 10.72 -33.96 -8.82
C MET A 1 11.79 -32.93 -9.12
N THR A 2 12.33 -32.90 -10.34
CA THR A 2 13.34 -31.90 -10.73
C THR A 2 12.63 -30.63 -11.21
N VAL A 3 13.25 -29.47 -10.98
CA VAL A 3 12.72 -28.17 -11.44
C VAL A 3 12.52 -28.16 -12.97
N SER A 4 13.39 -28.86 -13.71
CA SER A 4 13.23 -29.04 -15.16
C SER A 4 11.93 -29.76 -15.56
N ALA A 5 11.49 -30.75 -14.77
CA ALA A 5 10.24 -31.48 -15.02
C ALA A 5 8.99 -30.64 -14.73
N TRP A 6 9.14 -29.56 -13.95
CA TRP A 6 8.06 -28.60 -13.76
C TRP A 6 7.87 -27.75 -15.03
N PHE A 7 8.95 -27.23 -15.63
CA PHE A 7 8.86 -26.40 -16.84
C PHE A 7 8.42 -27.13 -18.11
N SER A 8 8.45 -28.47 -18.13
CA SER A 8 7.95 -29.26 -19.26
C SER A 8 6.43 -29.34 -19.32
N GLU A 9 5.73 -29.04 -18.22
CA GLU A 9 4.26 -29.10 -18.17
C GLU A 9 3.64 -27.84 -18.75
N LEU A 10 2.74 -27.99 -19.73
CA LEU A 10 2.04 -26.87 -20.37
C LEU A 10 1.21 -26.05 -19.36
N ALA A 11 0.66 -26.70 -18.34
CA ALA A 11 -0.09 -26.04 -17.28
C ALA A 11 0.76 -24.96 -16.57
N ASN A 12 2.04 -25.23 -16.35
CA ASN A 12 2.92 -24.29 -15.64
C ASN A 12 3.21 -23.05 -16.47
N TRP A 13 3.25 -23.16 -17.80
CA TRP A 13 3.33 -22.00 -18.70
C TRP A 13 2.08 -21.13 -18.63
N VAL A 14 0.89 -21.74 -18.64
CA VAL A 14 -0.39 -21.02 -18.48
C VAL A 14 -0.42 -20.32 -17.12
N PHE A 15 -0.02 -21.01 -16.05
CA PHE A 15 0.10 -20.42 -14.73
C PHE A 15 1.03 -19.21 -14.72
N LEU A 16 2.22 -19.30 -15.32
CA LEU A 16 3.18 -18.18 -15.38
C LEU A 16 2.62 -16.97 -16.13
N VAL A 17 1.92 -17.21 -17.26
CA VAL A 17 1.28 -16.14 -18.04
C VAL A 17 0.16 -15.46 -17.27
N LEU A 18 -0.55 -16.17 -16.39
CA LEU A 18 -1.55 -15.57 -15.49
C LEU A 18 -0.91 -14.91 -14.26
N ALA A 19 0.15 -15.51 -13.71
CA ALA A 19 0.81 -15.06 -12.49
C ALA A 19 1.62 -13.78 -12.68
N ALA A 20 2.37 -13.67 -13.77
CA ALA A 20 3.18 -12.50 -14.07
C ALA A 20 2.37 -11.18 -14.08
N PRO A 21 1.27 -11.05 -14.85
CA PRO A 21 0.46 -9.84 -14.84
C PRO A 21 -0.29 -9.64 -13.52
N THR A 22 -0.69 -10.70 -12.83
CA THR A 22 -1.35 -10.61 -11.50
C THR A 22 -0.42 -9.97 -10.47
N LEU A 23 0.84 -10.41 -10.43
CA LEU A 23 1.86 -9.84 -9.53
C LEU A 23 2.24 -8.42 -9.93
N ALA A 24 2.41 -8.15 -11.23
CA ALA A 24 2.69 -6.80 -11.72
C ALA A 24 1.55 -5.83 -11.39
N ALA A 25 0.30 -6.28 -11.51
CA ALA A 25 -0.88 -5.52 -11.13
C ALA A 25 -0.92 -5.27 -9.62
N ALA A 26 -0.71 -6.30 -8.78
CA ALA A 26 -0.64 -6.15 -7.33
C ALA A 26 0.43 -5.15 -6.89
N TRP A 27 1.61 -5.19 -7.52
CA TRP A 27 2.65 -4.18 -7.32
C TRP A 27 2.19 -2.78 -7.75
N GLY A 28 1.50 -2.67 -8.88
CA GLY A 28 0.88 -1.44 -9.38
C GLY A 28 -0.16 -0.85 -8.42
N VAL A 29 -0.91 -1.68 -7.68
CA VAL A 29 -1.88 -1.24 -6.67
C VAL A 29 -1.17 -0.46 -5.56
N VAL A 30 -0.12 -1.05 -4.97
CA VAL A 30 0.55 -0.47 -3.80
C VAL A 30 1.48 0.70 -4.15
N THR A 31 1.96 0.77 -5.39
CA THR A 31 2.83 1.86 -5.86
C THR A 31 2.08 3.05 -6.44
N SER A 32 0.78 2.91 -6.75
CA SER A 32 -0.01 3.99 -7.32
C SER A 32 -0.29 5.12 -6.34
N ARG A 33 0.08 6.34 -6.71
CA ARG A 33 -0.28 7.56 -5.94
C ARG A 33 -1.72 8.03 -6.18
N ASN A 34 -2.36 7.58 -7.25
CA ASN A 34 -3.75 7.91 -7.56
C ASN A 34 -4.63 6.71 -7.23
N VAL A 35 -5.60 6.91 -6.33
CA VAL A 35 -6.51 5.85 -5.87
C VAL A 35 -7.29 5.23 -7.03
N VAL A 36 -7.73 6.02 -8.02
CA VAL A 36 -8.44 5.47 -9.19
C VAL A 36 -7.53 4.51 -9.98
N ARG A 37 -6.27 4.88 -10.18
CA ARG A 37 -5.29 4.03 -10.86
C ARG A 37 -4.95 2.79 -10.04
N ALA A 38 -4.82 2.92 -8.72
CA ALA A 38 -4.60 1.79 -7.81
C ALA A 38 -5.74 0.77 -7.94
N VAL A 39 -6.99 1.25 -7.99
CA VAL A 39 -8.16 0.36 -8.10
C VAL A 39 -8.26 -0.30 -9.47
N LEU A 40 -7.90 0.37 -10.56
CA LEU A 40 -7.82 -0.28 -11.88
C LEU A 40 -6.81 -1.43 -11.89
N PHE A 41 -5.65 -1.25 -11.26
CA PHE A 41 -4.68 -2.34 -11.06
C PHE A 41 -5.25 -3.45 -10.18
N LEU A 42 -6.06 -3.11 -9.17
CA LEU A 42 -6.67 -4.09 -8.28
C LEU A 42 -7.68 -4.98 -9.03
N VAL A 43 -8.46 -4.42 -9.95
CA VAL A 43 -9.36 -5.18 -10.83
C VAL A 43 -8.57 -6.20 -11.65
N VAL A 44 -7.44 -5.80 -12.23
CA VAL A 44 -6.58 -6.71 -13.00
C VAL A 44 -6.01 -7.83 -12.12
N ALA A 45 -5.55 -7.51 -10.91
CA ALA A 45 -5.03 -8.50 -9.96
C ALA A 45 -6.12 -9.53 -9.55
N LEU A 46 -7.35 -9.07 -9.31
CA LEU A 46 -8.46 -9.95 -8.94
C LEU A 46 -8.98 -10.76 -10.13
N ALA A 47 -8.98 -10.21 -11.34
CA ALA A 47 -9.31 -10.95 -12.55
C ALA A 47 -8.28 -12.07 -12.81
N GLY A 48 -6.99 -11.78 -12.63
CA GLY A 48 -5.93 -12.78 -12.70
C GLY A 48 -6.10 -13.88 -11.65
N THR A 49 -6.41 -13.50 -10.41
CA THR A 49 -6.70 -14.44 -9.31
C THR A 49 -7.91 -15.33 -9.62
N ALA A 50 -8.98 -14.77 -10.22
CA ALA A 50 -10.14 -15.54 -10.65
C ALA A 50 -9.78 -16.55 -11.75
N ALA A 51 -8.94 -16.17 -12.71
CA ALA A 51 -8.43 -17.08 -13.74
C ALA A 51 -7.59 -18.23 -13.14
N MET A 52 -6.77 -17.96 -12.11
CA MET A 52 -6.06 -19.00 -11.38
C MET A 52 -7.01 -19.96 -10.64
N PHE A 53 -8.09 -19.47 -10.03
CA PHE A 53 -9.08 -20.34 -9.40
C PHE A 53 -9.75 -21.26 -10.41
N ILE A 54 -10.10 -20.75 -11.59
CA ILE A 54 -10.67 -21.58 -12.67
C ILE A 54 -9.65 -22.64 -13.12
N MET A 55 -8.38 -22.27 -13.28
CA MET A 55 -7.30 -23.21 -13.63
C MET A 55 -7.11 -24.31 -12.57
N LEU A 56 -7.30 -23.99 -11.28
CA LEU A 56 -7.25 -24.94 -10.17
C LEU A 56 -8.50 -25.83 -10.05
N GLY A 57 -9.48 -25.67 -10.94
CA GLY A 57 -10.77 -26.37 -10.88
C GLY A 57 -11.76 -25.79 -9.84
N ALA A 58 -11.44 -24.65 -9.24
CA ALA A 58 -12.28 -23.96 -8.26
C ALA A 58 -13.22 -22.94 -8.94
N GLU A 59 -14.07 -23.40 -9.84
CA GLU A 59 -14.89 -22.56 -10.72
C GLU A 59 -15.85 -21.65 -9.95
N PHE A 60 -16.55 -22.19 -8.95
CA PHE A 60 -17.49 -21.42 -8.13
C PHE A 60 -16.81 -20.24 -7.43
N VAL A 61 -15.61 -20.47 -6.88
CA VAL A 61 -14.82 -19.44 -6.21
C VAL A 61 -14.35 -18.40 -7.23
N GLY A 62 -13.85 -18.85 -8.39
CA GLY A 62 -13.43 -17.96 -9.48
C GLY A 62 -14.55 -17.02 -9.93
N TRP A 63 -15.75 -17.55 -10.18
CA TRP A 63 -16.91 -16.73 -10.54
C TRP A 63 -17.35 -15.79 -9.42
N THR A 64 -17.27 -16.22 -8.16
CA THR A 64 -17.60 -15.36 -7.01
C THR A 64 -16.63 -14.18 -6.91
N VAL A 65 -15.34 -14.37 -7.18
CA VAL A 65 -14.36 -13.26 -7.23
C VAL A 65 -14.75 -12.24 -8.31
N VAL A 66 -15.16 -12.69 -9.49
CA VAL A 66 -15.59 -11.78 -10.55
C VAL A 66 -16.89 -11.05 -10.16
N LEU A 67 -17.91 -11.78 -9.73
CA LEU A 67 -19.24 -11.21 -9.48
C LEU A 67 -19.28 -10.33 -8.22
N VAL A 68 -18.72 -10.81 -7.10
CA VAL A 68 -18.82 -10.14 -5.81
C VAL A 68 -17.68 -9.16 -5.61
N TYR A 69 -16.43 -9.55 -5.84
CA TYR A 69 -15.30 -8.66 -5.57
C TYR A 69 -15.17 -7.60 -6.65
N ILE A 70 -15.07 -7.99 -7.92
CA ILE A 70 -14.95 -7.02 -9.02
C ILE A 70 -16.27 -6.28 -9.25
N GLY A 71 -17.39 -7.00 -9.29
CA GLY A 71 -18.71 -6.44 -9.60
C GLY A 71 -19.33 -5.60 -8.49
N ALA A 72 -19.26 -6.02 -7.23
CA ALA A 72 -19.90 -5.30 -6.12
C ALA A 72 -18.89 -4.51 -5.28
N VAL A 73 -17.96 -5.20 -4.63
CA VAL A 73 -17.09 -4.59 -3.60
C VAL A 73 -16.21 -3.49 -4.17
N ILE A 74 -15.52 -3.73 -5.29
CA ILE A 74 -14.63 -2.73 -5.89
C ILE A 74 -15.43 -1.54 -6.44
N ILE A 75 -16.58 -1.77 -7.07
CA ILE A 75 -17.41 -0.66 -7.59
C ILE A 75 -17.92 0.21 -6.45
N LEU A 76 -18.39 -0.41 -5.36
CA LEU A 76 -18.78 0.31 -4.13
C LEU A 76 -17.60 1.10 -3.55
N PHE A 77 -16.41 0.49 -3.53
CA PHE A 77 -15.19 1.19 -3.12
C PHE A 77 -14.89 2.37 -4.04
N LEU A 78 -14.93 2.21 -5.37
CA LEU A 78 -14.69 3.28 -6.36
C LEU A 78 -15.63 4.47 -6.14
N ILE A 79 -16.92 4.20 -5.98
CA ILE A 79 -17.91 5.25 -5.71
C ILE A 79 -17.60 5.92 -4.37
N GLY A 80 -17.35 5.15 -3.32
CA GLY A 80 -17.03 5.66 -1.99
C GLY A 80 -15.76 6.51 -1.94
N ILE A 81 -14.67 6.08 -2.57
CA ILE A 81 -13.41 6.85 -2.62
C ILE A 81 -13.59 8.13 -3.45
N MET A 82 -14.39 8.11 -4.52
CA MET A 82 -14.57 9.29 -5.36
C MET A 82 -15.36 10.38 -4.64
N ILE A 83 -16.37 10.00 -3.85
CA ILE A 83 -17.16 10.93 -3.04
C ILE A 83 -16.34 11.46 -1.86
N THR A 84 -15.55 10.61 -1.21
CA THR A 84 -14.76 10.98 -0.02
C THR A 84 -13.45 11.68 -0.35
N ARG A 85 -13.02 11.68 -1.62
CA ARG A 85 -11.80 12.36 -2.05
C ARG A 85 -12.01 13.87 -2.02
N ALA A 86 -11.88 14.46 -0.84
CA ALA A 86 -11.58 15.87 -0.71
C ALA A 86 -10.37 16.18 -1.58
N PRO A 87 -10.36 17.28 -2.35
CA PRO A 87 -9.15 17.76 -2.98
C PRO A 87 -8.12 18.01 -1.88
N LEU A 88 -7.25 17.03 -1.63
CA LEU A 88 -5.91 17.26 -1.10
C LEU A 88 -5.12 17.91 -2.25
N GLY A 89 -5.63 19.02 -2.76
CA GLY A 89 -4.76 20.06 -3.22
C GLY A 89 -3.95 20.37 -1.98
N THR A 90 -2.67 20.03 -2.01
CA THR A 90 -1.68 20.77 -1.25
C THR A 90 -2.13 22.21 -1.37
N ASN A 91 -2.59 22.80 -0.27
CA ASN A 91 -2.62 24.25 -0.19
C ASN A 91 -1.19 24.64 -0.56
N ALA A 92 -1.03 25.07 -1.81
CA ALA A 92 0.19 25.66 -2.32
C ALA A 92 0.47 26.98 -1.58
N GLU A 93 -0.35 27.32 -0.58
CA GLU A 93 -0.10 28.29 0.49
C GLU A 93 0.83 27.81 1.61
N LEU A 94 1.23 26.52 1.68
CA LEU A 94 2.27 26.06 2.62
C LEU A 94 3.60 25.69 1.94
N SER A 95 3.75 25.97 0.64
CA SER A 95 5.06 25.95 -0.02
C SER A 95 5.89 27.14 0.48
N HIS A 96 6.41 27.01 1.69
CA HIS A 96 7.61 27.75 2.05
C HIS A 96 8.72 27.34 1.07
N PRO A 97 9.47 28.30 0.51
CA PRO A 97 10.54 28.00 -0.42
C PRO A 97 11.52 27.00 0.21
N ALA A 98 12.07 26.09 -0.61
CA ALA A 98 13.04 25.07 -0.20
C ALA A 98 14.09 25.50 0.86
N PRO A 99 14.63 26.75 0.88
CA PRO A 99 15.54 27.20 1.93
C PRO A 99 14.98 27.21 3.37
N VAL A 100 13.67 27.23 3.59
CA VAL A 100 13.10 27.32 4.96
C VAL A 100 12.88 25.94 5.60
N LYS A 101 12.94 24.85 4.83
CA LYS A 101 12.77 23.48 5.34
C LYS A 101 13.93 23.02 6.22
N VAL A 102 15.14 23.42 5.85
CA VAL A 102 16.38 23.10 6.59
C VAL A 102 16.40 23.75 7.97
N PRO A 103 16.19 25.07 8.13
CA PRO A 103 16.13 25.68 9.47
C PRO A 103 14.92 25.19 10.28
N ALA A 104 13.78 24.89 9.65
CA ALA A 104 12.62 24.35 10.37
C ALA A 104 12.88 22.94 10.93
N ALA A 105 13.54 22.07 10.17
CA ALA A 105 13.93 20.74 10.63
C ALA A 105 15.03 20.81 11.72
N LEU A 106 15.96 21.76 11.61
CA LEU A 106 16.94 22.03 12.66
C LEU A 106 16.28 22.52 13.95
N LEU A 107 15.34 23.47 13.86
CA LEU A 107 14.59 23.98 15.01
C LEU A 107 13.80 22.89 15.71
N SER A 108 13.11 22.01 14.98
CA SER A 108 12.36 20.92 15.58
C SER A 108 13.28 19.89 16.27
N ALA A 109 14.42 19.57 15.67
CA ALA A 109 15.42 18.69 16.26
C ALA A 109 16.02 19.30 17.55
N VAL A 110 16.36 20.59 17.54
CA VAL A 110 16.88 21.30 18.72
C VAL A 110 15.86 21.32 19.85
N LEU A 111 14.61 21.68 19.56
CA LEU A 111 13.54 21.70 20.56
C LEU A 111 13.30 20.32 21.17
N PHE A 112 13.34 19.27 20.35
CA PHE A 112 13.21 17.90 20.83
C PHE A 112 14.33 17.50 21.80
N VAL A 113 15.59 17.84 21.45
CA VAL A 113 16.76 17.58 22.32
C VAL A 113 16.66 18.36 23.63
N VAL A 114 16.34 19.66 23.56
CA VAL A 114 16.20 20.51 24.76
C VAL A 114 15.10 20.01 25.68
N THR A 115 13.95 19.62 25.13
CA THR A 115 12.83 19.09 25.93
C THR A 115 13.22 17.77 26.59
N THR A 116 13.90 16.88 25.86
CA THR A 116 14.35 15.59 26.41
C THR A 116 15.38 15.77 27.52
N TRP A 117 16.31 16.70 27.35
CA TRP A 117 17.32 17.02 28.34
C TRP A 117 16.71 17.67 29.59
N ALA A 118 15.82 18.65 29.42
CA ALA A 118 15.12 19.31 30.53
C ALA A 118 14.25 18.34 31.34
N VAL A 119 13.61 17.37 30.68
CA VAL A 119 12.86 16.30 31.34
C VAL A 119 13.81 15.39 32.15
N GLY A 120 14.97 15.05 31.58
CA GLY A 120 16.00 14.26 32.28
C GLY A 120 16.50 14.94 33.56
N ASP A 121 16.78 16.24 33.50
CA ASP A 121 17.23 17.01 34.67
C ASP A 121 16.10 17.22 35.69
N ALA A 122 14.86 17.45 35.23
CA ALA A 122 13.71 17.67 36.11
C ALA A 122 13.35 16.44 36.97
N PHE A 123 13.59 15.23 36.46
CA PHE A 123 13.28 13.98 37.16
C PHE A 123 14.50 13.22 37.68
N GLY A 124 15.70 13.49 37.17
CA GLY A 124 16.93 12.79 37.54
C GLY A 124 17.55 13.26 38.86
N GLY A 125 17.38 14.54 39.23
CA GLY A 125 17.92 15.09 40.48
C GLY A 125 17.19 14.62 41.76
N ALA A 126 15.95 14.15 41.64
CA ALA A 126 15.12 13.79 42.79
C ALA A 126 15.36 12.36 43.34
N VAL A 127 16.16 11.53 42.67
CA VAL A 127 16.32 10.10 42.99
C VAL A 127 17.64 9.81 43.74
N ILE A 128 18.56 10.77 43.86
CA ILE A 128 19.91 10.53 44.41
C ILE A 128 20.08 10.99 45.89
N GLU A 129 19.03 11.52 46.54
CA GLU A 129 19.13 12.06 47.92
C GLU A 129 18.25 11.33 48.95
N ALA A 130 17.98 10.03 48.74
CA ALA A 130 17.26 9.16 49.68
C ALA A 130 17.97 7.81 49.87
N GLY A 131 19.27 7.84 50.17
CA GLY A 131 20.09 6.68 50.53
C GLY A 131 21.04 7.01 51.67
#